data_AF-A0AAV5YSN4-F1
#
_entry.id   AF-A0AAV5YSN4-F1
#
_cell.length_a   1.000
_cell.length_b   1.000
_cell.length_c   1.000
_cell.angle_alpha   90.00
_cell.angle_beta   90.00
_cell.angle_gamma   90.00
#
_symmetry.space_group_name_H-M   'P 1'
#
loop_
_entity.id
_entity.type
_entity.pdbx_description
1 polymer ?
#
loop_
_entity_poly.entity_id
_entity_poly.type
_entity_poly.pdbx_seq_one_letter_code
_entity_poly.pdbx_strand_id
1 'polypeptide(L)'
;REAISQALFLRTEMTWRFFLEFVREEFPWAERRYRALYPRPGNAPAAYREEIARRVSRLSVEVGFPSRTREERVRAEAPARPRQLALSW
;
A
#
# COMPACT_ATOMS: atom_id res chain seq x y z
N ARG A 1 18.48 -7.54 -0.02
CA ARG A 1 17.35 -6.80 0.61
C ARG A 1 16.24 -6.72 -0.43
N GLU A 2 15.00 -7.00 -0.07
CA GLU A 2 13.84 -6.99 -0.98
C GLU A 2 12.86 -5.91 -0.51
N ALA A 3 12.23 -5.19 -1.45
CA ALA A 3 11.21 -4.19 -1.13
C ALA A 3 9.82 -4.84 -1.08
N ILE A 4 8.99 -4.36 -0.17
CA ILE A 4 7.55 -4.65 -0.17
C ILE A 4 6.85 -3.46 -0.79
N SER A 5 6.12 -3.70 -1.87
CA SER A 5 5.35 -2.68 -2.58
C SER A 5 3.86 -2.83 -2.33
N GLN A 6 3.19 -1.70 -2.17
CA GLN A 6 1.73 -1.59 -2.16
C GLN A 6 1.34 -0.15 -2.48
N ALA A 7 0.18 0.03 -3.12
CA ALA A 7 -0.47 1.35 -3.10
C ALA A 7 -0.77 1.75 -1.64
N LEU A 8 -0.74 3.04 -1.35
CA LEU A 8 -0.90 3.55 0.01
C LEU A 8 -2.25 3.11 0.60
N PHE A 9 -2.21 2.58 1.82
CA PHE A 9 -3.40 2.22 2.60
C PHE A 9 -3.63 3.25 3.70
N LEU A 10 -4.69 4.04 3.55
CA LEU A 10 -5.03 5.14 4.46
C LEU A 10 -5.98 4.62 5.53
N ARG A 11 -5.43 3.92 6.53
CA ARG A 11 -6.17 3.10 7.49
C ARG A 11 -7.27 3.86 8.25
N THR A 12 -6.96 5.07 8.72
CA THR A 12 -7.83 5.82 9.65
C THR A 12 -8.31 7.10 9.01
N GLU A 13 -9.42 7.65 9.50
CA GLU A 13 -9.92 8.95 9.04
C GLU A 13 -8.86 10.06 9.21
N MET A 14 -8.15 10.07 10.35
CA MET A 14 -7.07 11.01 10.60
C MET A 14 -5.96 10.94 9.55
N THR A 15 -5.43 9.74 9.26
CA THR A 15 -4.35 9.56 8.27
C THR A 15 -4.81 9.86 6.84
N TRP A 16 -6.07 9.55 6.53
CA TRP A 16 -6.68 9.87 5.25
C TRP A 16 -6.82 11.39 5.04
N ARG A 17 -7.35 12.12 6.03
CA ARG A 17 -7.50 13.58 5.97
C ARG A 17 -6.16 14.29 5.86
N PHE A 18 -5.23 13.92 6.75
CA PHE A 18 -3.86 14.46 6.72
C PHE A 18 -3.21 14.27 5.35
N PHE A 19 -3.32 13.07 4.77
CA PHE A 19 -2.76 12.80 3.44
C PHE A 19 -3.40 13.66 2.34
N LEU A 20 -4.72 13.82 2.34
CA LEU A 20 -5.38 14.65 1.32
C LEU A 20 -5.10 16.15 1.52
N GLU A 21 -4.96 16.62 2.75
CA GLU A 21 -4.52 17.99 3.06
C GLU A 21 -3.10 18.23 2.58
N PHE A 22 -2.18 17.31 2.87
CA PHE A 22 -0.81 17.33 2.36
C PHE A 22 -0.77 17.36 0.82
N VAL A 23 -1.55 16.52 0.14
CA VAL A 23 -1.61 16.52 -1.33
C VAL A 23 -2.14 17.85 -1.84
N ARG A 24 -3.16 18.43 -1.21
CA ARG A 24 -3.70 19.74 -1.59
C ARG A 24 -2.66 20.86 -1.46
N GLU A 25 -1.84 20.82 -0.42
CA GLU A 25 -0.86 21.87 -0.11
C GLU A 25 0.40 21.75 -0.98
N GLU A 26 0.98 20.56 -1.04
CA GLU A 26 2.26 20.33 -1.74
C GLU A 26 2.08 20.00 -3.22
N PHE A 27 0.95 19.40 -3.59
CA PHE A 27 0.67 18.96 -4.96
C PHE A 27 -0.75 19.34 -5.42
N PRO A 28 -1.11 20.64 -5.47
CA PRO A 28 -2.48 21.07 -5.79
C PRO A 28 -3.03 20.49 -7.10
N TRP A 29 -2.16 20.32 -8.11
CA TRP A 29 -2.48 19.71 -9.40
C TRP A 29 -2.97 18.25 -9.29
N ALA A 30 -2.61 17.55 -8.21
CA ALA A 30 -2.95 16.16 -7.98
C ALA A 30 -4.21 15.97 -7.11
N GLU A 31 -4.67 17.03 -6.42
CA GLU A 31 -5.73 16.93 -5.41
C GLU A 31 -6.99 16.22 -5.94
N ARG A 32 -7.52 16.69 -7.07
CA ARG A 32 -8.73 16.12 -7.68
C ARG A 32 -8.59 14.61 -7.93
N ARG A 33 -7.42 14.19 -8.40
CA ARG A 33 -7.13 12.78 -8.69
C ARG A 33 -7.07 11.95 -7.40
N TYR A 34 -6.39 12.44 -6.37
CA TYR A 34 -6.24 11.70 -5.12
C TYR A 34 -7.55 11.65 -4.32
N ARG A 35 -8.38 12.69 -4.36
CA ARG A 35 -9.75 12.63 -3.80
C ARG A 35 -10.61 11.57 -4.49
N ALA A 36 -10.49 11.42 -5.81
CA ALA A 36 -11.19 10.38 -6.55
C ALA A 36 -10.66 8.97 -6.25
N LEU A 37 -9.35 8.82 -6.05
CA LEU A 37 -8.73 7.54 -5.67
C LEU A 37 -9.02 7.14 -4.22
N TYR A 38 -9.19 8.11 -3.32
CA TYR A 38 -9.44 7.89 -1.90
C TYR A 38 -10.68 8.67 -1.45
N PRO A 39 -11.89 8.26 -1.89
CA PRO A 39 -13.13 8.93 -1.49
C PRO A 39 -13.48 8.72 -0.01
N ARG A 40 -12.86 7.70 0.62
CA ARG A 40 -12.99 7.34 2.04
C ARG A 40 -11.70 6.68 2.51
N PRO A 41 -11.48 6.56 3.84
CA PRO A 41 -10.35 5.80 4.37
C PRO A 41 -10.30 4.37 3.84
N GLY A 42 -9.08 3.88 3.60
CA GLY A 42 -8.82 2.52 3.17
C GLY A 42 -7.89 2.42 1.95
N ASN A 43 -8.21 1.47 1.09
CA ASN A 43 -7.45 1.19 -0.13
C ASN A 43 -7.95 2.04 -1.29
N ALA A 44 -7.05 2.36 -2.21
CA ALA A 44 -7.44 2.80 -3.56
C ALA A 44 -8.17 1.67 -4.31
N PRO A 45 -8.92 2.00 -5.39
CA PRO A 45 -9.58 1.02 -6.25
C PRO A 45 -8.66 -0.11 -6.72
N ALA A 46 -9.18 -1.33 -6.83
CA ALA A 46 -8.40 -2.53 -7.17
C ALA A 46 -7.59 -2.36 -8.47
N ALA A 47 -8.24 -1.86 -9.54
CA ALA A 47 -7.58 -1.61 -10.82
C ALA A 47 -6.37 -0.67 -10.71
N TYR A 48 -6.46 0.37 -9.87
CA TYR A 48 -5.34 1.28 -9.62
C TYR A 48 -4.21 0.57 -8.86
N ARG A 49 -4.53 -0.25 -7.85
CA ARG A 49 -3.52 -1.01 -7.09
C ARG A 49 -2.76 -1.98 -8.00
N GLU A 50 -3.47 -2.67 -8.90
CA GLU A 50 -2.88 -3.59 -9.88
C GLU A 50 -1.99 -2.85 -10.89
N GLU A 51 -2.41 -1.68 -11.35
CA GLU A 51 -1.61 -0.84 -12.23
C GLU A 51 -0.30 -0.40 -11.57
N ILE A 52 -0.37 0.09 -10.32
CA ILE A 52 0.81 0.48 -9.56
C ILE A 52 1.72 -0.74 -9.31
N ALA A 53 1.17 -1.90 -8.95
CA ALA A 53 1.94 -3.12 -8.77
C ALA A 53 2.71 -3.51 -10.05
N ARG A 54 2.08 -3.45 -11.23
CA ARG A 54 2.76 -3.70 -12.51
C ARG A 54 3.88 -2.70 -12.79
N ARG A 55 3.63 -1.41 -12.53
CA ARG A 55 4.65 -0.35 -12.72
C ARG A 55 5.86 -0.57 -11.81
N VAL A 56 5.63 -0.88 -10.53
CA VAL A 56 6.70 -1.16 -9.57
C VAL A 56 7.45 -2.45 -9.92
N SER A 57 6.75 -3.50 -10.34
CA SER A 57 7.39 -4.75 -10.79
C SER A 57 8.33 -4.50 -11.96
N ARG A 58 7.89 -3.75 -12.98
CA ARG A 58 8.76 -3.36 -14.10
C ARG A 58 9.97 -2.55 -13.63
N LEU A 59 9.76 -1.53 -12.81
CA LEU A 59 10.85 -0.70 -12.28
C LEU A 59 11.85 -1.53 -11.47
N SER A 60 11.36 -2.49 -10.68
CA SER A 60 12.20 -3.36 -9.84
C SER A 60 13.16 -4.22 -10.67
N VAL A 61 12.74 -4.66 -11.85
CA VAL A 61 13.60 -5.36 -12.82
C VAL A 61 14.63 -4.39 -13.41
N GLU A 62 14.21 -3.21 -13.85
CA GLU A 62 15.09 -2.21 -14.46
C GLU A 62 16.22 -1.77 -13.53
N VAL A 63 15.93 -1.59 -12.24
CA VAL A 63 16.91 -1.11 -11.25
C VAL A 63 17.65 -2.25 -10.53
N GLY A 64 17.38 -3.51 -10.88
CA GLY A 64 18.01 -4.68 -10.25
C GLY A 64 17.71 -4.84 -8.75
N PHE A 65 16.60 -4.28 -8.27
CA PHE A 65 16.20 -4.35 -6.87
C PHE A 65 14.90 -5.13 -6.72
N PRO A 66 14.93 -6.40 -6.28
CA PRO A 66 13.75 -7.23 -6.18
C PRO A 66 12.64 -6.60 -5.33
N SER A 67 11.40 -6.68 -5.81
CA SER A 67 10.23 -6.24 -5.07
C SER A 67 9.16 -7.34 -5.06
N ARG A 68 8.42 -7.43 -3.96
CA ARG A 68 7.21 -8.25 -3.85
C ARG A 68 6.04 -7.39 -3.41
N THR A 69 4.85 -7.76 -3.84
CA THR A 69 3.61 -7.17 -3.33
C THR A 69 3.37 -7.63 -1.89
N ARG A 70 2.57 -6.86 -1.15
CA ARG A 70 2.15 -7.27 0.20
C ARG A 70 1.38 -8.59 0.17
N GLU A 71 0.52 -8.81 -0.82
CA GLU A 71 -0.22 -10.07 -0.96
C GLU A 71 0.70 -11.28 -1.19
N GLU A 72 1.73 -11.15 -2.03
CA GLU A 72 2.73 -12.21 -2.24
C GLU A 72 3.50 -12.55 -0.96
N ARG A 73 3.87 -11.53 -0.19
CA ARG A 73 4.50 -11.74 1.12
C ARG A 73 3.59 -12.53 2.07
N VAL A 74 2.33 -12.12 2.19
CA VAL A 74 1.35 -12.80 3.05
C VAL A 74 1.18 -14.26 2.63
N ARG A 75 1.15 -14.54 1.32
CA ARG A 75 1.07 -15.90 0.78
C ARG A 75 2.32 -16.72 1.08
N ALA A 76 3.51 -16.14 0.96
CA ALA A 76 4.78 -16.81 1.22
C ALA A 76 5.01 -17.10 2.72
N GLU A 77 4.41 -16.31 3.61
CA GLU A 77 4.47 -16.50 5.07
C GLU A 77 3.40 -17.46 5.61
N ALA A 78 2.62 -18.13 4.74
CA ALA A 78 1.60 -19.10 5.12
C ALA A 78 2.18 -20.52 5.28
N PRO A 79 1.73 -21.31 6.29
CA PRO A 79 0.68 -20.99 7.25
C PRO A 79 1.15 -19.95 8.27
N ALA A 80 0.24 -19.06 8.68
CA ALA A 80 0.54 -18.02 9.66
C ALA A 80 1.25 -18.65 10.87
N ARG A 81 2.45 -18.14 11.22
CA ARG A 81 3.14 -18.57 12.44
C ARG A 81 2.14 -18.56 13.60
N PRO A 82 2.02 -19.62 14.41
CA PRO A 82 1.10 -19.63 15.53
C PRO A 82 1.46 -18.47 16.46
N ARG A 83 0.65 -17.40 16.45
CA ARG A 83 0.80 -16.23 17.34
C ARG A 83 0.16 -16.49 18.69
N GLN A 84 0.06 -17.74 19.10
CA GLN A 84 -0.54 -18.07 20.38
C GLN A 84 0.56 -18.01 21.44
N LEU A 85 0.63 -16.88 22.12
CA LEU A 85 1.20 -16.85 23.47
C LEU A 85 0.32 -17.78 24.30
N ALA A 86 0.87 -18.94 24.68
CA ALA A 86 0.23 -19.79 25.66
C ALA A 86 0.21 -19.03 26.98
N LEU A 87 -0.97 -18.60 27.42
CA LEU A 87 -1.17 -18.18 28.80
C LEU A 87 -1.19 -19.46 29.64
N SER A 88 -0.08 -19.77 30.30
CA SER A 88 -0.07 -20.70 31.42
C SER A 88 -0.59 -19.97 32.65
N TRP A 89 -1.66 -20.49 33.25
CA TRP A 89 -2.18 -20.06 34.54
C TRP A 89 -1.36 -20.66 35.68
#